data_AF-A0A812MVK6-F1
#
_entry.id   AF-A0A812MVK6-F1
#
_cell.length_a   1.000
_cell.length_b   1.000
_cell.length_c   1.000
_cell.angle_alpha   90.00
_cell.angle_beta   90.00
_cell.angle_gamma   90.00
#
_symmetry.space_group_name_H-M   'P 1'
#
loop_
_entity.id
_entity.type
_entity.pdbx_description
1 polymer ?
#
loop_
_entity_poly.entity_id
_entity_poly.type
_entity_poly.pdbx_seq_one_letter_code
_entity_poly.pdbx_strand_id
1 'polypeptide(L)'
;MLVYTCAAYWLCIKEGHNLGRTRKNILGSTISFLLIFRANNGYKRYMKGRAACIRFFSTLREIICTYLVFLAGGVRNRRLRWRRVGPGAHPVTKEDVEMDTDDKIASEERMQAIRWCLVMAIAFQMHSRLLDQGLNKGGLTAETKRRVDWDRYRIRGLLNESEFRSLEAVVRAVAAPNSWDPLYPNLPEVQELFGEALQDSAEDVEISRVPYVRLCTYLVYKLNEVGFRNMNDPRMQDKRWGMGERFVPLVTAETISLSYSYSEVNQIISTPLPFPYNHLCKLLLFLFFLSFPFFIEQELGLWVNIVENTLLAVALLGMDFIATELENPFGEDANDLNMYDRIATLEQEVMVFLKLCGDDACLQNFIWQDFPTEIHEGTPPVLKYLALRSQVESGGKEPDVVWGGACSRAHIYEGMRDLAEEDEEVDANFSDDS
;
A
#
# COMPACT_ATOMS: atom_id res chain seq x y z
N MET A 1 30.42 -25.63 -8.40
CA MET A 1 31.65 -25.03 -8.96
C MET A 1 32.91 -25.68 -8.42
N LEU A 2 33.19 -25.66 -7.11
CA LEU A 2 34.40 -26.25 -6.52
C LEU A 2 34.67 -27.71 -6.96
N VAL A 3 33.67 -28.59 -6.86
CA VAL A 3 33.78 -30.00 -7.30
C VAL A 3 34.09 -30.11 -8.80
N TYR A 4 33.46 -29.25 -9.60
CA TYR A 4 33.64 -29.22 -11.05
C TYR A 4 35.04 -28.74 -11.45
N THR A 5 35.58 -27.72 -10.79
CA THR A 5 36.96 -27.25 -10.98
C THR A 5 37.98 -28.27 -10.50
N CYS A 6 37.72 -29.00 -9.40
CA CYS A 6 38.59 -30.08 -8.94
C CYS A 6 38.62 -31.25 -9.94
N ALA A 7 37.45 -31.67 -10.44
CA ALA A 7 37.34 -32.73 -11.45
C ALA A 7 38.05 -32.35 -12.76
N ALA A 8 37.85 -31.12 -13.22
CA ALA A 8 38.54 -30.55 -14.37
C ALA A 8 40.06 -30.53 -14.22
N TYR A 9 40.56 -30.04 -13.08
CA TYR A 9 41.98 -29.98 -12.77
C TYR A 9 42.62 -31.37 -12.80
N TRP A 10 41.95 -32.36 -12.19
CA TRP A 10 42.40 -33.74 -12.19
C TRP A 10 42.46 -34.35 -13.61
N LEU A 11 41.44 -34.08 -14.43
CA LEU A 11 41.34 -34.59 -15.80
C LEU A 11 42.43 -33.97 -16.69
N CYS A 12 42.70 -32.67 -16.53
CA CYS A 12 43.83 -32.01 -17.22
C CYS A 12 45.18 -32.62 -16.82
N ILE A 13 45.43 -32.89 -15.54
CA ILE A 13 46.69 -33.54 -15.10
C ILE A 13 46.84 -34.92 -15.73
N LYS A 14 45.75 -35.68 -15.81
CA LYS A 14 45.79 -37.07 -16.26
C LYS A 14 45.89 -37.20 -17.79
N GLU A 15 45.19 -36.36 -18.54
CA GLU A 15 45.10 -36.47 -20.01
C GLU A 15 45.98 -35.47 -20.78
N GLY A 16 46.61 -34.50 -20.10
CA GLY A 16 47.55 -33.57 -20.72
C GLY A 16 46.94 -32.57 -21.70
N HIS A 17 45.61 -32.48 -21.78
CA HIS A 17 44.91 -31.52 -22.63
C HIS A 17 44.99 -30.11 -22.03
N ASN A 18 45.68 -29.19 -22.74
CA ASN A 18 45.80 -27.78 -22.37
C ASN A 18 45.24 -26.90 -23.49
N LEU A 19 44.02 -26.39 -23.30
CA LEU A 19 43.29 -25.57 -24.27
C LEU A 19 43.40 -24.06 -23.96
N GLY A 20 44.64 -23.57 -23.75
CA GLY A 20 45.04 -22.24 -24.22
C GLY A 20 45.43 -21.18 -23.17
N ARG A 21 46.65 -20.63 -23.36
CA ARG A 21 47.31 -19.56 -22.60
C ARG A 21 46.75 -18.13 -22.80
N THR A 22 45.74 -17.90 -23.65
CA THR A 22 45.50 -16.53 -24.20
C THR A 22 44.05 -16.07 -24.34
N ARG A 23 43.04 -16.87 -23.94
CA ARG A 23 41.61 -16.53 -24.20
C ARG A 23 40.69 -16.32 -23.00
N LYS A 24 41.18 -16.46 -21.75
CA LYS A 24 40.39 -16.22 -20.53
C LYS A 24 39.83 -14.79 -20.43
N ASN A 25 40.59 -13.80 -20.88
CA ASN A 25 40.33 -12.40 -20.52
C ASN A 25 39.13 -11.80 -21.26
N ILE A 26 38.88 -12.16 -22.52
CA ILE A 26 37.84 -11.50 -23.33
C ILE A 26 36.43 -11.94 -22.90
N LEU A 27 36.23 -13.24 -22.66
CA LEU A 27 34.93 -13.76 -22.23
C LEU A 27 34.60 -13.30 -20.80
N GLY A 28 35.58 -13.40 -19.88
CA GLY A 28 35.42 -12.94 -18.51
C GLY A 28 35.17 -11.43 -18.40
N SER A 29 35.87 -10.60 -19.19
CA SER A 29 35.65 -9.16 -19.19
C SER A 29 34.28 -8.78 -19.76
N THR A 30 33.87 -9.42 -20.86
CA THR A 30 32.56 -9.16 -21.49
C THR A 30 31.41 -9.52 -20.56
N ILE A 31 31.51 -10.64 -19.83
CA ILE A 31 30.48 -11.07 -18.88
C ILE A 31 30.44 -10.17 -17.66
N SER A 32 31.61 -9.81 -17.12
CA SER A 32 31.69 -8.87 -16.00
C SER A 32 31.01 -7.55 -16.36
N PHE A 33 31.25 -7.04 -17.58
CA PHE A 33 30.59 -5.86 -18.09
C PHE A 33 29.07 -6.06 -18.15
N LEU A 34 28.58 -7.12 -18.79
CA LEU A 34 27.13 -7.39 -18.89
C LEU A 34 26.44 -7.51 -17.53
N LEU A 35 27.07 -8.17 -16.54
CA LEU A 35 26.54 -8.28 -15.18
C LEU A 35 26.50 -6.93 -14.47
N ILE A 36 27.51 -6.08 -14.65
CA ILE A 36 27.50 -4.72 -14.09
C ILE A 36 26.35 -3.91 -14.67
N PHE A 37 26.08 -3.99 -15.98
CA PHE A 37 24.92 -3.32 -16.58
C PHE A 37 23.61 -3.86 -16.03
N ARG A 38 23.50 -5.19 -15.86
CA ARG A 38 22.33 -5.83 -15.28
C ARG A 38 22.08 -5.35 -13.85
N ALA A 39 23.11 -5.38 -13.00
CA ALA A 39 23.05 -4.93 -11.62
C ALA A 39 22.71 -3.43 -11.52
N ASN A 40 23.28 -2.58 -12.40
CA ASN A 40 22.98 -1.15 -12.43
C ASN A 40 21.53 -0.89 -12.86
N ASN A 41 21.00 -1.66 -13.81
CA ASN A 41 19.61 -1.56 -14.22
C ASN A 41 18.64 -2.00 -13.11
N GLY A 42 18.95 -3.12 -12.42
CA GLY A 42 18.23 -3.55 -11.22
C GLY A 42 18.24 -2.47 -10.13
N TYR A 43 19.42 -1.94 -9.80
CA TYR A 43 19.57 -0.88 -8.80
C TYR A 43 18.77 0.39 -9.14
N LYS A 44 18.83 0.88 -10.39
CA LYS A 44 18.04 2.05 -10.82
C LYS A 44 16.54 1.82 -10.64
N ARG A 45 16.08 0.61 -10.93
CA ARG A 45 14.68 0.22 -10.82
C ARG A 45 14.25 0.14 -9.34
N TYR A 46 15.07 -0.47 -8.49
CA TYR A 46 14.90 -0.48 -7.04
C TYR A 46 14.77 0.94 -6.48
N MET A 47 15.71 1.83 -6.83
CA MET A 47 15.71 3.22 -6.37
C MET A 47 14.48 4.01 -6.86
N LYS A 48 14.05 3.78 -8.11
CA LYS A 48 12.82 4.39 -8.64
C LYS A 48 11.58 3.88 -7.89
N GLY A 49 11.49 2.57 -7.62
CA GLY A 49 10.39 1.98 -6.85
C GLY A 49 10.33 2.52 -5.43
N ARG A 50 11.49 2.59 -4.76
CA ARG A 50 11.60 3.19 -3.42
C ARG A 50 11.15 4.65 -3.41
N ALA A 51 11.60 5.45 -4.37
CA ALA A 51 11.22 6.86 -4.46
C ALA A 51 9.71 7.05 -4.68
N ALA A 52 9.12 6.27 -5.59
CA ALA A 52 7.68 6.31 -5.86
C ALA A 52 6.85 5.85 -4.65
N CYS A 53 7.28 4.79 -3.96
CA CYS A 53 6.66 4.33 -2.72
C CYS A 53 6.71 5.39 -1.62
N ILE A 54 7.88 6.01 -1.38
CA ILE A 54 8.01 7.09 -0.39
C ILE A 54 7.08 8.25 -0.74
N ARG A 55 7.03 8.65 -2.01
CA ARG A 55 6.13 9.73 -2.46
C ARG A 55 4.67 9.38 -2.22
N PHE A 56 4.26 8.15 -2.52
CA PHE A 56 2.89 7.66 -2.30
C PHE A 56 2.46 7.78 -0.83
N PHE A 57 3.25 7.26 0.11
CA PHE A 57 2.93 7.35 1.55
C PHE A 57 3.00 8.78 2.08
N SER A 58 3.95 9.60 1.60
CA SER A 58 4.01 11.02 1.94
C SER A 58 2.76 11.77 1.46
N THR A 59 2.30 11.54 0.23
CA THR A 59 1.06 12.15 -0.28
C THR A 59 -0.17 11.69 0.52
N LEU A 60 -0.27 10.41 0.92
CA LEU A 60 -1.36 9.97 1.81
C LEU A 60 -1.35 10.73 3.15
N ARG A 61 -0.16 10.93 3.72
CA ARG A 61 0.01 11.73 4.93
C ARG A 61 -0.42 13.18 4.71
N GLU A 62 -0.04 13.80 3.60
CA GLU A 62 -0.43 15.19 3.29
C GLU A 62 -1.94 15.33 3.07
N ILE A 63 -2.60 14.34 2.47
CA ILE A 63 -4.05 14.30 2.39
C ILE A 63 -4.63 14.32 3.81
N ILE A 64 -4.21 13.40 4.69
CA ILE A 64 -4.68 13.34 6.08
C ILE A 64 -4.45 14.68 6.80
N CYS A 65 -3.25 15.24 6.71
CA CYS A 65 -2.91 16.54 7.30
C CYS A 65 -3.80 17.67 6.74
N THR A 66 -4.09 17.66 5.44
CA THR A 66 -4.95 18.66 4.80
C THR A 66 -6.37 18.62 5.41
N TYR A 67 -6.96 17.43 5.59
CA TYR A 67 -8.25 17.32 6.27
C TYR A 67 -8.17 17.73 7.75
N LEU A 68 -7.12 17.30 8.46
CA LEU A 68 -6.96 17.62 9.87
C LEU A 68 -6.74 19.11 10.12
N VAL A 69 -6.08 19.84 9.21
CA VAL A 69 -5.74 21.26 9.37
C VAL A 69 -6.76 22.17 8.72
N PHE A 70 -7.21 21.92 7.50
CA PHE A 70 -8.11 22.86 6.81
C PHE A 70 -9.57 22.72 7.24
N LEU A 71 -10.01 21.53 7.66
CA LEU A 71 -11.35 21.35 8.19
C LEU A 71 -11.40 21.92 9.61
N ALA A 72 -11.82 23.17 9.77
CA ALA A 72 -11.74 23.88 11.05
C ALA A 72 -12.81 23.44 12.08
N GLY A 73 -13.89 22.81 11.63
CA GLY A 73 -15.03 22.44 12.48
C GLY A 73 -15.82 23.64 13.00
N GLY A 74 -16.55 23.41 14.08
CA GLY A 74 -17.38 24.35 14.79
C GLY A 74 -16.62 25.35 15.65
N VAL A 75 -17.33 26.00 16.57
CA VAL A 75 -16.77 27.04 17.45
C VAL A 75 -15.73 26.43 18.42
N ARG A 76 -15.99 25.21 18.90
CA ARG A 76 -15.11 24.49 19.84
C ARG A 76 -13.74 24.21 19.23
N ASN A 77 -13.71 23.55 18.07
CA ASN A 77 -12.45 23.19 17.41
C ASN A 77 -11.63 24.43 17.00
N ARG A 78 -12.31 25.51 16.59
CA ARG A 78 -11.65 26.79 16.29
C ARG A 78 -10.99 27.38 17.53
N ARG A 79 -11.70 27.49 18.65
CA ARG A 79 -11.15 28.03 19.92
C ARG A 79 -10.01 27.19 20.48
N LEU A 80 -10.12 25.86 20.43
CA LEU A 80 -9.06 24.94 20.85
C LEU A 80 -7.76 25.16 20.07
N ARG A 81 -7.83 25.41 18.76
CA ARG A 81 -6.65 25.71 17.94
C ARG A 81 -5.99 27.05 18.31
N TRP A 82 -6.77 28.10 18.53
CA TRP A 82 -6.22 29.40 18.93
C TRP A 82 -5.59 29.38 20.33
N ARG A 83 -6.16 28.62 21.28
CA ARG A 83 -5.64 28.54 22.65
C ARG A 83 -4.32 27.77 22.80
N ARG A 84 -3.95 26.88 21.87
CA ARG A 84 -2.64 26.19 21.91
C ARG A 84 -1.46 27.07 21.48
N VAL A 85 -1.71 28.23 20.86
CA VAL A 85 -0.66 29.05 20.22
C VAL A 85 -0.53 30.47 20.81
N GLY A 86 -1.49 30.92 21.64
CA GLY A 86 -1.53 32.29 22.16
C GLY A 86 -1.14 32.44 23.65
N PRO A 87 -0.51 33.55 24.07
CA PRO A 87 -0.30 33.87 25.47
C PRO A 87 -1.61 34.34 26.10
N GLY A 88 -2.22 33.48 26.93
CA GLY A 88 -3.45 33.79 27.67
C GLY A 88 -4.49 32.69 27.56
N ALA A 89 -4.42 31.70 28.45
CA ALA A 89 -5.48 30.72 28.59
C ALA A 89 -6.74 31.41 29.13
N HIS A 90 -7.69 31.72 28.25
CA HIS A 90 -9.03 32.14 28.67
C HIS A 90 -9.73 30.97 29.41
N PRO A 91 -10.56 31.25 30.43
CA PRO A 91 -11.28 30.21 31.17
C PRO A 91 -12.17 29.38 30.23
N VAL A 92 -12.24 28.07 30.49
CA VAL A 92 -13.07 27.12 29.74
C VAL A 92 -14.53 27.57 29.84
N THR A 93 -15.15 27.91 28.71
CA THR A 93 -16.56 28.27 28.66
C THR A 93 -17.42 27.04 28.34
N LYS A 94 -18.74 27.13 28.57
CA LYS A 94 -19.68 26.03 28.26
C LYS A 94 -19.66 25.64 26.77
N GLU A 95 -19.43 26.62 25.90
CA GLU A 95 -19.23 26.47 24.45
C GLU A 95 -17.92 25.75 24.07
N ASP A 96 -16.97 25.61 25.00
CA ASP A 96 -15.75 24.83 24.80
C ASP A 96 -15.94 23.35 25.18
N VAL A 97 -17.06 22.99 25.84
CA VAL A 97 -17.33 21.64 26.37
C VAL A 97 -18.24 20.84 25.43
N GLU A 98 -19.28 21.46 24.86
CA GLU A 98 -20.26 20.77 24.00
C GLU A 98 -19.84 20.82 22.52
N MET A 99 -19.98 19.69 21.82
CA MET A 99 -19.77 19.63 20.37
C MET A 99 -20.99 20.18 19.64
N ASP A 100 -20.79 21.23 18.85
CA ASP A 100 -21.80 21.69 17.91
C ASP A 100 -21.94 20.73 16.70
N THR A 101 -22.92 20.98 15.86
CA THR A 101 -23.18 20.15 14.66
C THR A 101 -22.03 20.21 13.66
N ASP A 102 -21.38 21.36 13.53
CA ASP A 102 -20.22 21.57 12.64
C ASP A 102 -18.98 20.78 13.11
N ASP A 103 -18.76 20.68 14.42
CA ASP A 103 -17.69 19.90 15.04
C ASP A 103 -17.90 18.40 14.82
N LYS A 104 -19.14 17.92 14.90
CA LYS A 104 -19.49 16.53 14.61
C LYS A 104 -19.26 16.19 13.14
N ILE A 105 -19.71 17.05 12.23
CA ILE A 105 -19.49 16.88 10.78
C ILE A 105 -18.00 16.87 10.47
N ALA A 106 -17.23 17.82 11.03
CA ALA A 106 -15.79 17.85 10.80
C ALA A 106 -15.06 16.61 11.35
N SER A 107 -15.45 16.12 12.52
CA SER A 107 -14.92 14.89 13.10
C SER A 107 -15.24 13.67 12.23
N GLU A 108 -16.47 13.57 11.71
CA GLU A 108 -16.89 12.50 10.80
C GLU A 108 -16.04 12.51 9.52
N GLU A 109 -15.88 13.67 8.90
CA GLU A 109 -15.16 13.84 7.64
C GLU A 109 -13.66 13.57 7.78
N ARG A 110 -13.05 13.98 8.90
CA ARG A 110 -11.65 13.60 9.22
C ARG A 110 -11.52 12.09 9.36
N MET A 111 -12.46 11.44 10.06
CA MET A 111 -12.48 9.98 10.19
C MET A 111 -12.60 9.31 8.82
N GLN A 112 -13.52 9.78 7.97
CA GLN A 112 -13.72 9.25 6.62
C GLN A 112 -12.45 9.38 5.77
N ALA A 113 -11.81 10.55 5.78
CA ALA A 113 -10.56 10.78 5.04
C ALA A 113 -9.43 9.86 5.52
N ILE A 114 -9.21 9.78 6.84
CA ILE A 114 -8.20 8.90 7.45
C ILE A 114 -8.44 7.45 7.06
N ARG A 115 -9.68 6.97 7.22
CA ARG A 115 -10.10 5.61 6.92
C ARG A 115 -9.85 5.24 5.47
N TRP A 116 -10.26 6.08 4.52
CA TRP A 116 -10.01 5.82 3.09
C TRP A 116 -8.52 5.95 2.71
N CYS A 117 -7.74 6.81 3.37
CA CYS A 117 -6.29 6.86 3.20
C CYS A 117 -5.60 5.58 3.70
N LEU A 118 -6.02 5.03 4.85
CA LEU A 118 -5.52 3.76 5.37
C LEU A 118 -5.92 2.58 4.46
N VAL A 119 -7.18 2.55 3.99
CA VAL A 119 -7.64 1.57 3.00
C VAL A 119 -6.82 1.66 1.72
N MET A 120 -6.52 2.87 1.23
CA MET A 120 -5.64 3.09 0.09
C MET A 120 -4.22 2.55 0.32
N ALA A 121 -3.67 2.74 1.51
CA ALA A 121 -2.34 2.23 1.87
C ALA A 121 -2.29 0.69 1.85
N ILE A 122 -3.28 0.03 2.45
CA ILE A 122 -3.39 -1.44 2.47
C ILE A 122 -3.68 -1.99 1.07
N ALA A 123 -4.59 -1.35 0.34
CA ALA A 123 -4.93 -1.71 -1.03
C ALA A 123 -3.74 -1.56 -1.99
N PHE A 124 -2.86 -0.60 -1.76
CA PHE A 124 -1.64 -0.43 -2.53
C PHE A 124 -0.68 -1.63 -2.37
N GLN A 125 -0.50 -2.12 -1.14
CA GLN A 125 0.27 -3.34 -0.88
C GLN A 125 -0.36 -4.56 -1.57
N MET A 126 -1.68 -4.73 -1.38
CA MET A 126 -2.44 -5.80 -1.99
C MET A 126 -2.34 -5.76 -3.53
N HIS A 127 -2.41 -4.56 -4.12
CA HIS A 127 -2.30 -4.36 -5.55
C HIS A 127 -0.91 -4.73 -6.08
N SER A 128 0.16 -4.35 -5.38
CA SER A 128 1.53 -4.71 -5.77
C SER A 128 1.72 -6.23 -5.88
N ARG A 129 1.16 -7.00 -4.94
CA ARG A 129 1.16 -8.47 -4.97
C ARG A 129 0.40 -9.05 -6.16
N LEU A 130 -0.81 -8.53 -6.39
CA LEU A 130 -1.66 -8.95 -7.50
C LEU A 130 -1.05 -8.63 -8.87
N LEU A 131 -0.33 -7.52 -8.99
CA LEU A 131 0.40 -7.17 -10.20
C LEU A 131 1.57 -8.12 -10.46
N ASP A 132 2.41 -8.38 -9.43
CA ASP A 132 3.61 -9.19 -9.61
C ASP A 132 3.30 -10.65 -9.96
N GLN A 133 2.36 -11.29 -9.26
CA GLN A 133 2.04 -12.70 -9.49
C GLN A 133 0.88 -12.90 -10.45
N GLY A 134 -0.22 -12.17 -10.24
CA GLY A 134 -1.43 -12.35 -11.03
C GLY A 134 -1.26 -12.01 -12.49
N LEU A 135 -0.92 -10.75 -12.78
CA LEU A 135 -0.87 -10.26 -14.16
C LEU A 135 0.38 -10.71 -14.92
N ASN A 136 1.55 -10.72 -14.27
CA ASN A 136 2.79 -11.10 -14.95
C ASN A 136 3.00 -12.62 -15.02
N LYS A 137 2.65 -13.38 -13.97
CA LYS A 137 2.90 -14.83 -13.90
C LYS A 137 1.65 -15.67 -14.20
N GLY A 138 0.46 -15.08 -14.18
CA GLY A 138 -0.79 -15.71 -14.61
C GLY A 138 -1.57 -16.43 -13.50
N GLY A 139 -1.13 -16.34 -12.26
CA GLY A 139 -1.79 -16.97 -11.11
C GLY A 139 -1.17 -16.53 -9.78
N LEU A 140 -1.92 -16.69 -8.70
CA LEU A 140 -1.47 -16.49 -7.32
C LEU A 140 -1.07 -17.80 -6.69
N THR A 141 0.08 -17.81 -6.01
CA THR A 141 0.43 -18.91 -5.10
C THR A 141 -0.46 -18.90 -3.87
N ALA A 142 -0.68 -20.07 -3.25
CA ALA A 142 -1.44 -20.19 -1.99
C ALA A 142 -0.97 -19.20 -0.90
N GLU A 143 0.34 -19.05 -0.72
CA GLU A 143 0.92 -18.12 0.27
C GLU A 143 0.61 -16.66 -0.05
N THR A 144 0.69 -16.27 -1.33
CA THR A 144 0.39 -14.88 -1.72
C THR A 144 -1.09 -14.60 -1.65
N LYS A 145 -1.94 -15.57 -1.98
CA LYS A 145 -3.39 -15.49 -1.77
C LYS A 145 -3.71 -15.24 -0.29
N ARG A 146 -3.09 -15.99 0.62
CA ARG A 146 -3.25 -15.82 2.07
C ARG A 146 -2.92 -14.40 2.53
N ARG A 147 -1.83 -13.82 2.05
CA ARG A 147 -1.43 -12.43 2.34
C ARG A 147 -2.41 -11.40 1.78
N VAL A 148 -2.93 -11.65 0.59
CA VAL A 148 -3.96 -10.80 -0.02
C VAL A 148 -5.28 -10.88 0.75
N ASP A 149 -5.68 -12.08 1.18
CA ASP A 149 -6.88 -12.27 1.99
C ASP A 149 -6.75 -11.60 3.37
N TRP A 150 -5.54 -11.59 3.95
CA TRP A 150 -5.24 -10.77 5.13
C TRP A 150 -5.39 -9.25 4.87
N ASP A 151 -4.88 -8.74 3.74
CA ASP A 151 -5.06 -7.33 3.40
C ASP A 151 -6.54 -6.98 3.21
N ARG A 152 -7.32 -7.88 2.58
CA ARG A 152 -8.79 -7.75 2.46
C ARG A 152 -9.46 -7.70 3.84
N TYR A 153 -9.04 -8.54 4.78
CA TYR A 153 -9.55 -8.54 6.14
C TYR A 153 -9.26 -7.21 6.87
N ARG A 154 -8.03 -6.68 6.75
CA ARG A 154 -7.70 -5.37 7.31
C ARG A 154 -8.56 -4.25 6.72
N ILE A 155 -8.78 -4.27 5.40
CA ILE A 155 -9.69 -3.34 4.73
C ILE A 155 -11.12 -3.48 5.28
N ARG A 156 -11.57 -4.70 5.55
CA ARG A 156 -12.90 -4.93 6.14
C ARG A 156 -13.05 -4.30 7.53
N GLY A 157 -12.00 -4.32 8.35
CA GLY A 157 -11.97 -3.64 9.65
C GLY A 157 -12.02 -2.11 9.57
N LEU A 158 -11.86 -1.54 8.37
CA LEU A 158 -11.92 -0.10 8.11
C LEU A 158 -13.14 0.30 7.26
N LEU A 159 -13.91 -0.65 6.72
CA LEU A 159 -15.04 -0.34 5.83
C LEU A 159 -16.36 -0.85 6.40
N ASN A 160 -17.44 -0.15 6.04
CA ASN A 160 -18.79 -0.69 6.23
C ASN A 160 -19.04 -1.84 5.25
N GLU A 161 -20.07 -2.63 5.53
CA GLU A 161 -20.42 -3.77 4.69
C GLU A 161 -20.70 -3.38 3.23
N SER A 162 -21.49 -2.33 2.98
CA SER A 162 -21.83 -1.90 1.62
C SER A 162 -20.63 -1.38 0.82
N GLU A 163 -19.75 -0.64 1.49
CA GLU A 163 -18.52 -0.11 0.92
C GLU A 163 -17.53 -1.24 0.62
N PHE A 164 -17.40 -2.18 1.56
CA PHE A 164 -16.56 -3.35 1.38
C PHE A 164 -17.06 -4.23 0.23
N ARG A 165 -18.37 -4.48 0.11
CA ARG A 165 -18.95 -5.22 -1.02
C ARG A 165 -18.63 -4.55 -2.36
N SER A 166 -18.70 -3.22 -2.42
CA SER A 166 -18.36 -2.45 -3.62
C SER A 166 -16.88 -2.59 -3.98
N LEU A 167 -15.99 -2.53 -2.98
CA LEU A 167 -14.57 -2.75 -3.16
C LEU A 167 -14.24 -4.18 -3.58
N GLU A 168 -14.87 -5.16 -2.93
CA GLU A 168 -14.70 -6.58 -3.20
C GLU A 168 -15.13 -6.94 -4.62
N ALA A 169 -16.19 -6.33 -5.15
CA ALA A 169 -16.58 -6.49 -6.55
C ALA A 169 -15.45 -6.09 -7.51
N VAL A 170 -14.68 -5.04 -7.20
CA VAL A 170 -13.52 -4.61 -7.99
C VAL A 170 -12.36 -5.59 -7.86
N VAL A 171 -12.09 -6.10 -6.66
CA VAL A 171 -11.02 -7.09 -6.42
C VAL A 171 -11.33 -8.41 -7.13
N ARG A 172 -12.55 -8.91 -6.97
CA ARG A 172 -13.00 -10.19 -7.56
C ARG A 172 -13.14 -10.12 -9.07
N ALA A 173 -13.36 -8.94 -9.64
CA ALA A 173 -13.33 -8.78 -11.08
C ALA A 173 -11.98 -9.19 -11.68
N VAL A 174 -10.87 -9.07 -10.94
CA VAL A 174 -9.53 -9.50 -11.37
C VAL A 174 -9.39 -11.04 -11.35
N ALA A 175 -10.19 -11.75 -10.55
CA ALA A 175 -10.19 -13.21 -10.51
C ALA A 175 -10.89 -13.82 -11.73
N ALA A 176 -10.53 -15.05 -12.11
CA ALA A 176 -11.40 -15.84 -12.97
C ALA A 176 -12.78 -16.04 -12.28
N PRO A 177 -13.89 -16.09 -13.04
CA PRO A 177 -15.21 -16.34 -12.45
C PRO A 177 -15.18 -17.62 -11.61
N ASN A 178 -15.60 -17.52 -10.34
CA ASN A 178 -15.65 -18.61 -9.36
C ASN A 178 -14.29 -19.14 -8.84
N SER A 179 -13.14 -18.55 -9.18
CA SER A 179 -11.85 -18.99 -8.63
C SER A 179 -11.51 -18.35 -7.28
N TRP A 180 -12.13 -17.21 -6.97
CA TRP A 180 -11.88 -16.47 -5.74
C TRP A 180 -13.17 -16.26 -4.99
N ASP A 181 -13.32 -17.03 -3.92
CA ASP A 181 -14.48 -17.00 -3.07
C ASP A 181 -14.69 -15.61 -2.48
N PRO A 182 -15.95 -15.15 -2.43
CA PRO A 182 -16.27 -13.98 -1.63
C PRO A 182 -15.82 -14.25 -0.20
N LEU A 183 -15.37 -13.21 0.51
CA LEU A 183 -15.17 -13.29 1.96
C LEU A 183 -16.50 -13.50 2.72
N TYR A 184 -17.63 -13.71 2.01
CA TYR A 184 -18.97 -13.98 2.54
C TYR A 184 -19.69 -15.10 1.80
N PRO A 185 -20.13 -16.15 2.52
CA PRO A 185 -21.46 -16.08 3.14
C PRO A 185 -21.52 -16.70 4.56
N ASN A 186 -22.07 -15.97 5.54
CA ASN A 186 -22.41 -16.38 6.93
C ASN A 186 -21.26 -16.76 7.88
N LEU A 187 -20.75 -15.86 8.73
CA LEU A 187 -19.76 -16.32 9.72
C LEU A 187 -19.82 -15.64 11.11
N PRO A 188 -20.41 -16.32 12.10
CA PRO A 188 -19.86 -16.41 13.45
C PRO A 188 -18.38 -16.85 13.46
N GLU A 189 -17.91 -17.53 12.41
CA GLU A 189 -16.54 -18.07 12.40
C GLU A 189 -15.47 -17.00 12.19
N VAL A 190 -15.74 -15.72 11.88
CA VAL A 190 -14.71 -14.65 12.02
C VAL A 190 -14.35 -14.41 13.50
N GLN A 191 -15.23 -14.80 14.44
CA GLN A 191 -14.97 -14.85 15.88
C GLN A 191 -14.27 -16.17 16.32
N GLU A 192 -14.18 -17.17 15.44
CA GLU A 192 -13.54 -18.48 15.66
C GLU A 192 -12.27 -18.67 14.77
N LEU A 193 -12.01 -17.77 13.79
CA LEU A 193 -11.02 -17.87 12.69
C LEU A 193 -9.58 -17.48 13.05
N PHE A 194 -9.33 -17.05 14.29
CA PHE A 194 -7.97 -17.13 14.89
C PHE A 194 -7.89 -18.26 15.93
N GLY A 195 -8.95 -19.05 16.08
CA GLY A 195 -8.99 -20.33 16.79
C GLY A 195 -8.63 -21.53 15.90
N GLU A 196 -8.89 -21.46 14.58
CA GLU A 196 -8.23 -22.30 13.58
C GLU A 196 -7.89 -21.43 12.36
N ALA A 197 -6.60 -21.44 11.99
CA ALA A 197 -5.96 -20.52 11.06
C ALA A 197 -6.73 -20.30 9.75
N LEU A 198 -6.58 -19.10 9.15
CA LEU A 198 -6.79 -18.78 7.72
C LEU A 198 -6.87 -20.08 6.91
N GLN A 199 -8.08 -20.54 6.57
CA GLN A 199 -8.23 -21.83 5.89
C GLN A 199 -7.34 -21.80 4.65
N ASP A 200 -6.31 -22.66 4.66
CA ASP A 200 -5.35 -22.72 3.57
C ASP A 200 -6.12 -23.02 2.29
N SER A 201 -6.13 -22.04 1.38
CA SER A 201 -6.44 -22.31 -0.01
C SER A 201 -5.39 -23.28 -0.52
N ALA A 202 -5.69 -24.57 -0.54
CA ALA A 202 -4.75 -25.60 -0.98
C ALA A 202 -4.35 -25.46 -2.46
N GLU A 203 -5.02 -24.57 -3.21
CA GLU A 203 -4.88 -24.45 -4.66
C GLU A 203 -4.54 -23.02 -5.10
N ASP A 204 -3.70 -22.96 -6.13
CA ASP A 204 -3.31 -21.74 -6.83
C ASP A 204 -4.52 -21.12 -7.53
N VAL A 205 -4.65 -19.80 -7.46
CA VAL A 205 -5.80 -19.07 -8.05
C VAL A 205 -5.39 -18.47 -9.38
N GLU A 206 -6.08 -18.87 -10.46
CA GLU A 206 -5.90 -18.25 -11.76
C GLU A 206 -6.50 -16.83 -11.77
N ILE A 207 -5.69 -15.86 -12.22
CA ILE A 207 -6.08 -14.46 -12.35
C ILE A 207 -6.44 -14.14 -13.80
N SER A 208 -7.58 -13.47 -13.96
CA SER A 208 -8.04 -12.98 -15.26
C SER A 208 -7.11 -11.88 -15.78
N ARG A 209 -6.71 -12.02 -17.05
CA ARG A 209 -5.88 -11.02 -17.77
C ARG A 209 -6.70 -9.93 -18.46
N VAL A 210 -8.02 -9.96 -18.31
CA VAL A 210 -8.93 -8.97 -18.89
C VAL A 210 -8.70 -7.61 -18.22
N PRO A 211 -8.73 -6.50 -18.98
CA PRO A 211 -8.57 -5.18 -18.39
C PRO A 211 -9.78 -4.82 -17.52
N TYR A 212 -9.60 -4.81 -16.19
CA TYR A 212 -10.56 -4.32 -15.22
C TYR A 212 -10.13 -2.99 -14.59
N VAL A 213 -11.09 -2.30 -13.96
CA VAL A 213 -10.79 -1.15 -13.12
C VAL A 213 -9.86 -1.61 -12.00
N ARG A 214 -8.71 -0.94 -11.88
CA ARG A 214 -7.74 -1.28 -10.84
C ARG A 214 -8.18 -0.71 -9.51
N LEU A 215 -7.91 -1.46 -8.44
CA LEU A 215 -8.35 -1.13 -7.09
C LEU A 215 -7.93 0.29 -6.65
N CYS A 216 -6.68 0.67 -6.81
CA CYS A 216 -6.22 2.00 -6.39
C CYS A 216 -6.90 3.13 -7.18
N THR A 217 -7.30 2.90 -8.43
CA THR A 217 -8.07 3.88 -9.22
C THR A 217 -9.48 4.07 -8.67
N TYR A 218 -10.14 2.99 -8.27
CA TYR A 218 -11.42 3.06 -7.55
C TYR A 218 -11.29 3.83 -6.23
N LEU A 219 -10.21 3.57 -5.47
CA LEU A 219 -9.97 4.24 -4.20
C LEU A 219 -9.62 5.73 -4.34
N VAL A 220 -8.95 6.12 -5.43
CA VAL A 220 -8.74 7.53 -5.79
C VAL A 220 -10.07 8.23 -6.02
N TYR A 221 -11.00 7.58 -6.72
CA TYR A 221 -12.35 8.10 -6.89
C TYR A 221 -13.07 8.26 -5.54
N LYS A 222 -12.97 7.28 -4.63
CA LYS A 222 -13.54 7.36 -3.28
C LYS A 222 -12.93 8.47 -2.42
N LEU A 223 -11.61 8.66 -2.47
CA LEU A 223 -10.95 9.78 -1.78
C LEU A 223 -11.42 11.14 -2.31
N ASN A 224 -11.59 11.27 -3.63
CA ASN A 224 -12.16 12.47 -4.22
C ASN A 224 -13.63 12.67 -3.82
N GLU A 225 -14.44 11.61 -3.81
CA GLU A 225 -15.84 11.67 -3.35
C GLU A 225 -15.94 12.25 -1.93
N VAL A 226 -15.09 11.77 -1.00
CA VAL A 226 -15.00 12.33 0.37
C VAL A 226 -14.58 13.80 0.35
N GLY A 227 -13.60 14.17 -0.49
CA GLY A 227 -13.14 15.55 -0.60
C GLY A 227 -14.20 16.51 -1.11
N PHE A 228 -14.94 16.10 -2.14
CA PHE A 228 -15.99 16.90 -2.75
C PHE A 228 -17.30 16.87 -1.95
N ARG A 229 -17.52 15.88 -1.08
CA ARG A 229 -18.69 15.84 -0.20
C ARG A 229 -18.80 17.10 0.66
N ASN A 230 -17.68 17.58 1.18
CA ASN A 230 -17.61 18.82 1.98
C ASN A 230 -17.86 20.10 1.15
N MET A 231 -17.57 20.07 -0.15
CA MET A 231 -17.83 21.21 -1.04
C MET A 231 -19.33 21.34 -1.35
N ASN A 232 -20.01 20.21 -1.49
CA ASN A 232 -21.43 20.16 -1.82
C ASN A 232 -22.34 20.29 -0.58
N ASP A 233 -21.78 20.48 0.62
CA ASP A 233 -22.56 20.75 1.83
C ASP A 233 -22.98 22.24 1.86
N PRO A 234 -24.27 22.56 1.68
CA PRO A 234 -24.74 23.95 1.61
C PRO A 234 -24.38 24.75 2.87
N ARG A 235 -24.29 24.09 4.04
CA ARG A 235 -23.94 24.73 5.31
C ARG A 235 -22.53 25.29 5.34
N MET A 236 -21.63 24.73 4.52
CA MET A 236 -20.24 25.15 4.46
C MET A 236 -19.98 26.22 3.39
N GLN A 237 -20.95 26.50 2.50
CA GLN A 237 -20.78 27.41 1.37
C GLN A 237 -20.82 28.89 1.79
N ASP A 238 -21.70 29.27 2.73
CA ASP A 238 -21.84 30.67 3.19
C ASP A 238 -20.77 31.11 4.19
N LYS A 239 -19.86 30.21 4.57
CA LYS A 239 -18.84 30.52 5.56
C LYS A 239 -17.70 31.33 4.93
N ARG A 240 -17.42 32.52 5.51
CA ARG A 240 -16.43 33.53 5.04
C ARG A 240 -15.02 33.01 4.73
N TRP A 241 -14.65 31.80 5.11
CA TRP A 241 -13.32 31.24 4.93
C TRP A 241 -13.13 30.38 3.67
N GLY A 242 -14.12 30.34 2.76
CA GLY A 242 -13.92 29.84 1.40
C GLY A 242 -13.38 28.41 1.34
N MET A 243 -14.02 27.49 2.09
CA MET A 243 -13.58 26.09 2.19
C MET A 243 -13.41 25.47 0.80
N GLY A 244 -14.39 25.62 -0.09
CA GLY A 244 -14.32 25.07 -1.46
C GLY A 244 -13.08 25.56 -2.23
N GLU A 245 -12.88 26.88 -2.34
CA GLU A 245 -11.80 27.45 -3.16
C GLU A 245 -10.40 27.18 -2.60
N ARG A 246 -10.25 27.03 -1.29
CA ARG A 246 -8.93 26.79 -0.65
C ARG A 246 -8.62 25.31 -0.49
N PHE A 247 -9.62 24.48 -0.22
CA PHE A 247 -9.46 23.06 0.07
C PHE A 247 -9.38 22.20 -1.20
N VAL A 248 -10.22 22.51 -2.20
CA VAL A 248 -10.32 21.71 -3.43
C VAL A 248 -9.01 21.66 -4.21
N PRO A 249 -8.29 22.79 -4.43
CA PRO A 249 -7.02 22.73 -5.15
C PRO A 249 -5.98 21.88 -4.43
N LEU A 250 -5.95 21.91 -3.10
CA LEU A 250 -5.02 21.13 -2.29
C LEU A 250 -5.31 19.63 -2.39
N VAL A 251 -6.55 19.22 -2.10
CA VAL A 251 -6.93 17.79 -2.18
C VAL A 251 -6.78 17.28 -3.60
N THR A 252 -7.20 18.05 -4.61
CA THR A 252 -7.07 17.63 -6.02
C THR A 252 -5.60 17.47 -6.42
N ALA A 253 -4.72 18.40 -6.03
CA ALA A 253 -3.29 18.29 -6.31
C ALA A 253 -2.67 17.05 -5.66
N GLU A 254 -3.02 16.76 -4.40
CA GLU A 254 -2.55 15.56 -3.71
C GLU A 254 -3.10 14.28 -4.35
N THR A 255 -4.39 14.23 -4.72
CA THR A 255 -4.94 13.03 -5.37
C THR A 255 -4.34 12.78 -6.76
N ILE A 256 -3.97 13.85 -7.50
CA ILE A 256 -3.21 13.74 -8.75
C ILE A 256 -1.81 13.17 -8.48
N SER A 257 -1.10 13.69 -7.47
CA SER A 257 0.22 13.18 -7.06
C SER A 257 0.16 11.71 -6.64
N LEU A 258 -0.90 11.31 -5.93
CA LEU A 258 -1.14 9.94 -5.51
C LEU A 258 -1.32 9.02 -6.72
N SER A 259 -2.13 9.47 -7.70
CA SER A 259 -2.38 8.74 -8.95
C SER A 259 -1.11 8.58 -9.78
N TYR A 260 -0.27 9.61 -9.84
CA TYR A 260 1.01 9.56 -10.54
C TYR A 260 1.96 8.55 -9.89
N SER A 261 2.13 8.62 -8.56
CA SER A 261 2.99 7.71 -7.80
C SER A 261 2.54 6.25 -7.96
N TYR A 262 1.24 6.02 -7.90
CA TYR A 262 0.64 4.72 -8.19
C TYR A 262 0.93 4.24 -9.61
N SER A 263 0.79 5.10 -10.62
CA SER A 263 1.10 4.77 -12.01
C SER A 263 2.57 4.43 -12.21
N GLU A 264 3.49 5.12 -11.54
CA GLU A 264 4.93 4.82 -11.57
C GLU A 264 5.21 3.43 -11.01
N VAL A 265 4.61 3.08 -9.86
CA VAL A 265 4.77 1.76 -9.24
C VAL A 265 4.20 0.67 -10.13
N ASN A 266 3.00 0.87 -10.66
CA ASN A 266 2.41 -0.08 -11.60
C ASN A 266 3.32 -0.28 -12.82
N GLN A 267 3.86 0.80 -13.40
CA GLN A 267 4.78 0.69 -14.53
C GLN A 267 6.01 -0.12 -14.14
N ILE A 268 6.59 0.12 -12.97
CA ILE A 268 7.72 -0.67 -12.49
C ILE A 268 7.30 -2.14 -12.46
N ILE A 269 6.31 -2.54 -11.69
CA ILE A 269 5.95 -3.97 -11.54
C ILE A 269 5.55 -4.62 -12.88
N SER A 270 4.74 -3.94 -13.70
CA SER A 270 4.22 -4.52 -14.95
C SER A 270 5.19 -4.51 -16.13
N THR A 271 6.30 -3.77 -16.05
CA THR A 271 7.31 -3.71 -17.13
C THR A 271 8.67 -4.19 -16.66
N PRO A 272 8.87 -5.51 -16.48
CA PRO A 272 10.17 -6.08 -16.11
C PRO A 272 11.22 -5.85 -17.19
N LEU A 273 12.50 -6.13 -16.86
CA LEU A 273 13.56 -6.13 -17.86
C LEU A 273 13.21 -7.07 -19.02
N PRO A 274 13.57 -6.74 -20.27
CA PRO A 274 13.25 -7.59 -21.42
C PRO A 274 13.72 -9.02 -21.20
N PHE A 275 12.80 -9.99 -21.30
CA PHE A 275 13.10 -11.41 -21.09
C PHE A 275 14.33 -11.91 -21.87
N PRO A 276 14.52 -11.55 -23.17
CA PRO A 276 15.71 -11.98 -23.92
C PRO A 276 17.03 -11.50 -23.31
N TYR A 277 17.05 -10.32 -22.67
CA TYR A 277 18.23 -9.79 -22.01
C TYR A 277 18.60 -10.62 -20.77
N ASN A 278 17.63 -10.86 -19.89
CA ASN A 278 17.84 -11.71 -18.71
C ASN A 278 18.27 -13.14 -19.09
N HIS A 279 17.65 -13.70 -20.15
CA HIS A 279 18.01 -15.02 -20.65
C HIS A 279 19.45 -15.06 -21.20
N LEU A 280 19.84 -14.06 -22.01
CA LEU A 280 21.19 -13.97 -22.55
C LEU A 280 22.25 -13.84 -21.45
N CYS A 281 22.02 -13.01 -20.43
CA CYS A 281 22.93 -12.89 -19.29
C CYS A 281 23.14 -14.23 -18.57
N LYS A 282 22.05 -14.94 -18.25
CA LYS A 282 22.12 -16.26 -17.60
C LYS A 282 22.81 -17.31 -18.48
N LEU A 283 22.51 -17.32 -19.78
CA LEU A 283 23.14 -18.24 -20.74
C LEU A 283 24.65 -17.99 -20.86
N LEU A 284 25.07 -16.73 -20.97
CA LEU A 284 26.50 -16.39 -21.06
C LEU A 284 27.25 -16.73 -19.77
N LEU A 285 26.63 -16.48 -18.62
CA LEU A 285 27.19 -16.87 -17.31
C LEU A 285 27.33 -18.39 -17.20
N PHE A 286 26.32 -19.14 -17.64
CA PHE A 286 26.36 -20.60 -17.70
C PHE A 286 27.46 -21.11 -18.64
N LEU A 287 27.53 -20.59 -19.87
CA LEU A 287 28.55 -20.97 -20.86
C LEU A 287 29.96 -20.65 -20.39
N PHE A 288 30.15 -19.52 -19.69
CA PHE A 288 31.44 -19.17 -19.09
C PHE A 288 31.88 -20.19 -18.07
N PHE A 289 31.01 -20.56 -17.13
CA PHE A 289 31.31 -21.57 -16.14
C PHE A 289 31.50 -22.97 -16.75
N LEU A 290 30.75 -23.31 -17.81
CA LEU A 290 30.93 -24.56 -18.55
C LEU A 290 32.28 -24.61 -19.29
N SER A 291 32.73 -23.49 -19.84
CA SER A 291 34.01 -23.39 -20.56
C SER A 291 35.23 -23.37 -19.63
N PHE A 292 35.01 -23.09 -18.35
CA PHE A 292 36.02 -22.82 -17.36
C PHE A 292 37.09 -23.93 -17.16
N PRO A 293 36.73 -25.23 -17.11
CA PRO A 293 37.68 -26.35 -17.03
C PRO A 293 38.78 -26.35 -18.08
N PHE A 294 38.46 -25.88 -19.28
CA PHE A 294 39.35 -25.99 -20.44
C PHE A 294 40.51 -24.99 -20.38
N PHE A 295 40.48 -24.05 -19.44
CA PHE A 295 41.49 -23.00 -19.31
C PHE A 295 42.41 -23.18 -18.08
N ILE A 296 42.45 -24.37 -17.47
CA ILE A 296 43.31 -24.62 -16.31
C ILE A 296 44.79 -24.71 -16.75
N GLU A 297 45.65 -23.90 -16.12
CA GLU A 297 47.10 -23.90 -16.39
C GLU A 297 47.83 -24.57 -15.22
N GLN A 298 48.24 -25.82 -15.39
CA GLN A 298 48.82 -26.64 -14.31
C GLN A 298 50.05 -25.97 -13.64
N GLU A 299 50.81 -25.19 -14.41
CA GLU A 299 52.00 -24.45 -13.96
C GLU A 299 51.70 -23.44 -12.83
N LEU A 300 50.46 -22.93 -12.74
CA LEU A 300 50.05 -21.95 -11.73
C LEU A 300 49.66 -22.58 -10.37
N GLY A 301 49.67 -23.91 -10.28
CA GLY A 301 49.38 -24.65 -9.04
C GLY A 301 47.91 -24.68 -8.63
N LEU A 302 47.61 -25.39 -7.54
CA LEU A 302 46.24 -25.61 -7.04
C LEU A 302 45.56 -24.31 -6.59
N TRP A 303 46.32 -23.38 -6.03
CA TRP A 303 45.79 -22.14 -5.45
C TRP A 303 45.09 -21.28 -6.51
N VAL A 304 45.80 -20.98 -7.60
CA VAL A 304 45.26 -20.17 -8.72
C VAL A 304 44.15 -20.93 -9.45
N ASN A 305 44.36 -22.23 -9.72
CA ASN A 305 43.41 -22.99 -10.55
C ASN A 305 42.11 -23.38 -9.84
N ILE A 306 42.08 -23.42 -8.51
CA ILE A 306 40.89 -23.84 -7.75
C ILE A 306 40.36 -22.69 -6.91
N VAL A 307 41.19 -22.07 -6.07
CA VAL A 307 40.73 -21.08 -5.08
C VAL A 307 40.32 -19.77 -5.76
N GLU A 308 41.22 -19.15 -6.52
CA GLU A 308 40.94 -17.88 -7.22
C GLU A 308 39.73 -18.00 -8.15
N ASN A 309 39.67 -19.11 -8.87
CA ASN A 309 38.59 -19.45 -9.78
C ASN A 309 37.23 -19.65 -9.08
N THR A 310 37.24 -20.27 -7.90
CA THR A 310 36.03 -20.40 -7.08
C THR A 310 35.58 -19.05 -6.54
N LEU A 311 36.52 -18.20 -6.11
CA LEU A 311 36.22 -16.84 -5.66
C LEU A 311 35.62 -15.99 -6.79
N LEU A 312 36.15 -16.09 -8.02
CA LEU A 312 35.58 -15.43 -9.18
C LEU A 312 34.15 -15.91 -9.47
N ALA A 313 33.90 -17.22 -9.37
CA ALA A 313 32.56 -17.77 -9.55
C ALA A 313 31.59 -17.24 -8.48
N VAL A 314 32.00 -17.18 -7.22
CA VAL A 314 31.22 -16.57 -6.13
C VAL A 314 30.93 -15.10 -6.42
N ALA A 315 31.91 -14.33 -6.89
CA ALA A 315 31.72 -12.91 -7.21
C ALA A 315 30.72 -12.70 -8.36
N LEU A 316 30.85 -13.45 -9.46
CA LEU A 316 29.97 -13.33 -10.62
C LEU A 316 28.54 -13.81 -10.33
N LEU A 317 28.39 -14.95 -9.65
CA LEU A 317 27.09 -15.47 -9.21
C LEU A 317 26.45 -14.54 -8.17
N GLY A 318 27.24 -13.99 -7.25
CA GLY A 318 26.78 -13.02 -6.26
C GLY A 318 26.26 -11.73 -6.91
N MET A 319 26.94 -11.21 -7.93
CA MET A 319 26.44 -10.07 -8.70
C MET A 319 25.14 -10.38 -9.44
N ASP A 320 25.02 -11.57 -10.04
CA ASP A 320 23.78 -12.01 -10.71
C ASP A 320 22.62 -12.10 -9.72
N PHE A 321 22.88 -12.66 -8.54
CA PHE A 321 21.92 -12.80 -7.46
C PHE A 321 21.44 -11.44 -6.94
N ILE A 322 22.36 -10.51 -6.64
CA ILE A 322 22.03 -9.14 -6.23
C ILE A 322 21.21 -8.44 -7.31
N ALA A 323 21.55 -8.61 -8.58
CA ALA A 323 20.79 -8.01 -9.67
C ALA A 323 19.35 -8.55 -9.71
N THR A 324 19.15 -9.86 -9.54
CA THR A 324 17.82 -10.48 -9.47
C THR A 324 17.01 -9.97 -8.28
N GLU A 325 17.60 -9.89 -7.10
CA GLU A 325 16.92 -9.39 -5.90
C GLU A 325 16.45 -7.93 -6.09
N LEU A 326 17.27 -7.09 -6.73
CA LEU A 326 16.93 -5.67 -6.96
C LEU A 326 15.96 -5.44 -8.12
N GLU A 327 15.61 -6.45 -8.92
CA GLU A 327 14.75 -6.31 -10.10
C GLU A 327 13.30 -5.97 -9.73
N ASN A 328 12.76 -6.47 -8.60
CA ASN A 328 11.40 -6.15 -8.18
C ASN A 328 11.33 -5.71 -6.70
N PRO A 329 11.43 -4.40 -6.39
CA PRO A 329 11.45 -3.92 -5.00
C PRO A 329 10.12 -4.11 -4.23
N PHE A 330 9.06 -4.56 -4.89
CA PHE A 330 7.73 -4.78 -4.31
C PHE A 330 7.37 -6.26 -4.20
N GLY A 331 8.36 -7.15 -4.29
CA GLY A 331 8.19 -8.57 -4.03
C GLY A 331 8.06 -8.88 -2.53
N GLU A 332 8.38 -10.12 -2.20
CA GLU A 332 8.37 -10.64 -0.82
C GLU A 332 9.77 -11.17 -0.42
N ASP A 333 10.81 -10.76 -1.14
CA ASP A 333 12.19 -11.10 -0.80
C ASP A 333 12.64 -10.29 0.44
N ALA A 334 13.63 -10.80 1.18
CA ALA A 334 14.04 -10.18 2.46
C ALA A 334 14.57 -8.74 2.31
N ASN A 335 15.03 -8.36 1.11
CA ASN A 335 15.57 -7.03 0.80
C ASN A 335 14.56 -6.11 0.10
N ASP A 336 13.33 -6.58 -0.13
CA ASP A 336 12.27 -5.79 -0.72
C ASP A 336 11.74 -4.72 0.24
N LEU A 337 10.96 -3.80 -0.31
CA LEU A 337 10.39 -2.71 0.46
C LEU A 337 9.32 -3.24 1.42
N ASN A 338 9.57 -3.10 2.73
CA ASN A 338 8.60 -3.47 3.75
C ASN A 338 7.38 -2.52 3.75
N MET A 339 6.31 -2.94 3.07
CA MET A 339 5.04 -2.19 3.02
C MET A 339 4.31 -2.19 4.36
N TYR A 340 4.39 -3.27 5.15
CA TYR A 340 3.74 -3.35 6.45
C TYR A 340 4.27 -2.29 7.42
N ASP A 341 5.59 -2.11 7.48
CA ASP A 341 6.23 -1.08 8.31
C ASP A 341 5.83 0.34 7.89
N ARG A 342 5.72 0.60 6.58
CA ARG A 342 5.25 1.88 6.04
C ARG A 342 3.80 2.18 6.44
N ILE A 343 2.92 1.18 6.35
CA ILE A 343 1.52 1.30 6.75
C ILE A 343 1.41 1.50 8.26
N ALA A 344 2.14 0.70 9.05
CA ALA A 344 2.17 0.83 10.51
C ALA A 344 2.67 2.21 10.95
N THR A 345 3.69 2.75 10.28
CA THR A 345 4.17 4.12 10.51
C THR A 345 3.05 5.14 10.25
N LEU A 346 2.34 5.02 9.13
CA LEU A 346 1.22 5.91 8.80
C LEU A 346 0.09 5.81 9.85
N GLU A 347 -0.26 4.60 10.30
CA GLU A 347 -1.26 4.37 11.34
C GLU A 347 -0.87 5.04 12.68
N GLN A 348 0.41 4.96 13.07
CA GLN A 348 0.91 5.64 14.27
C GLN A 348 0.86 7.17 14.12
N GLU A 349 1.29 7.69 12.97
CA GLU A 349 1.26 9.11 12.66
C GLU A 349 -0.16 9.68 12.73
N VAL A 350 -1.14 8.98 12.15
CA VAL A 350 -2.57 9.33 12.21
C VAL A 350 -3.03 9.53 13.65
N MET A 351 -2.72 8.58 14.54
CA MET A 351 -3.14 8.64 15.95
C MET A 351 -2.46 9.79 16.69
N VAL A 352 -1.22 10.12 16.34
CA VAL A 352 -0.53 11.30 16.88
C VAL A 352 -1.17 12.59 16.36
N PHE A 353 -1.45 12.67 15.06
CA PHE A 353 -2.03 13.87 14.44
C PHE A 353 -3.43 14.17 14.97
N LEU A 354 -4.25 13.14 15.22
CA LEU A 354 -5.57 13.31 15.85
C LEU A 354 -5.48 13.93 17.25
N LYS A 355 -4.53 13.46 18.09
CA LYS A 355 -4.25 14.05 19.41
C LYS A 355 -3.75 15.49 19.31
N LEU A 356 -2.89 15.77 18.33
CA LEU A 356 -2.36 17.12 18.08
C LEU A 356 -3.44 18.09 17.58
N CYS A 357 -4.40 17.61 16.79
CA CYS A 357 -5.55 18.41 16.35
C CYS A 357 -6.58 18.60 17.50
N GLY A 358 -6.58 17.70 18.49
CA GLY A 358 -7.52 17.73 19.62
C GLY A 358 -8.90 17.18 19.26
N ASP A 359 -8.96 16.28 18.28
CA ASP A 359 -10.19 15.62 17.87
C ASP A 359 -10.36 14.28 18.59
N ASP A 360 -10.73 14.34 19.87
CA ASP A 360 -10.89 13.16 20.71
C ASP A 360 -12.07 12.28 20.26
N ALA A 361 -13.09 12.87 19.62
CA ALA A 361 -14.23 12.14 19.07
C ALA A 361 -13.79 11.25 17.91
N CYS A 362 -13.05 11.80 16.95
CA CYS A 362 -12.46 11.01 15.87
C CYS A 362 -11.48 9.95 16.40
N LEU A 363 -10.62 10.33 17.36
CA LEU A 363 -9.64 9.42 17.97
C LEU A 363 -10.27 8.16 18.60
N GLN A 364 -11.41 8.30 19.27
CA GLN A 364 -12.10 7.19 19.94
C GLN A 364 -12.66 6.14 18.96
N ASN A 365 -12.86 6.50 17.70
CA ASN A 365 -13.35 5.58 16.67
C ASN A 365 -12.32 4.53 16.25
N PHE A 366 -11.04 4.73 16.56
CA PHE A 366 -9.98 3.80 16.19
C PHE A 366 -9.53 2.94 17.38
N ILE A 367 -9.27 1.66 17.11
CA ILE A 367 -8.76 0.68 18.07
C ILE A 367 -7.56 -0.06 17.49
N TRP A 368 -6.57 -0.34 18.34
CA TRP A 368 -5.43 -1.19 17.97
C TRP A 368 -5.81 -2.66 18.11
N GLN A 369 -5.49 -3.45 17.08
CA GLN A 369 -5.63 -4.90 17.07
C GLN A 369 -4.25 -5.54 16.94
N ASP A 370 -4.09 -6.76 17.47
CA ASP A 370 -2.84 -7.50 17.39
C ASP A 370 -2.65 -8.05 15.98
N PHE A 371 -1.44 -7.90 15.46
CA PHE A 371 -1.09 -8.40 14.14
C PHE A 371 -0.66 -9.88 14.25
N PRO A 372 -1.17 -10.78 13.39
CA PRO A 372 -0.84 -12.20 13.46
C PRO A 372 0.64 -12.47 13.17
N THR A 373 1.27 -13.33 13.98
CA THR A 373 2.69 -13.64 13.87
C THR A 373 3.06 -14.42 12.61
N GLU A 374 2.10 -15.15 12.05
CA GLU A 374 2.26 -16.06 10.92
C GLU A 374 2.55 -15.30 9.61
N ILE A 375 2.18 -14.02 9.54
CA ILE A 375 2.31 -13.20 8.33
C ILE A 375 3.73 -12.59 8.22
N HIS A 376 4.53 -12.64 9.29
CA HIS A 376 5.86 -12.01 9.36
C HIS A 376 7.00 -12.77 8.69
N GLU A 377 6.76 -13.89 8.00
CA GLU A 377 7.86 -14.57 7.29
C GLU A 377 8.55 -13.61 6.32
N GLY A 378 9.82 -13.28 6.60
CA GLY A 378 10.67 -12.41 5.78
C GLY A 378 10.64 -10.91 6.09
N THR A 379 9.79 -10.41 7.00
CA THR A 379 9.70 -8.96 7.32
C THR A 379 9.85 -8.67 8.82
N PRO A 380 10.41 -7.49 9.20
CA PRO A 380 10.36 -7.01 10.58
C PRO A 380 8.94 -7.05 11.15
N PRO A 381 8.73 -7.56 12.38
CA PRO A 381 7.40 -7.77 12.92
C PRO A 381 6.71 -6.45 13.27
N VAL A 382 5.57 -6.19 12.62
CA VAL A 382 4.59 -5.18 13.01
C VAL A 382 3.69 -5.80 14.07
N LEU A 383 3.65 -5.26 15.28
CA LEU A 383 2.91 -5.89 16.39
C LEU A 383 1.41 -5.62 16.37
N LYS A 384 0.99 -4.46 15.87
CA LYS A 384 -0.39 -3.99 15.94
C LYS A 384 -0.77 -3.21 14.69
N TYR A 385 -2.05 -3.24 14.34
CA TYR A 385 -2.63 -2.45 13.26
C TYR A 385 -3.88 -1.70 13.73
N LEU A 386 -4.29 -0.69 12.96
CA LEU A 386 -5.46 0.14 13.29
C LEU A 386 -6.72 -0.40 12.61
N ALA A 387 -7.82 -0.47 13.37
CA ALA A 387 -9.14 -0.81 12.87
C ALA A 387 -10.19 0.15 13.45
N LEU A 388 -11.39 0.15 12.88
CA LEU A 388 -12.52 0.88 13.45
C LEU A 388 -13.11 0.12 14.63
N ARG A 389 -13.31 0.83 15.74
CA ARG A 389 -13.92 0.32 16.96
C ARG A 389 -15.30 -0.28 16.70
N SER A 390 -16.17 0.46 16.00
CA SER A 390 -17.52 0.03 15.63
C SER A 390 -17.51 -1.31 14.89
N GLN A 391 -16.59 -1.47 13.94
CA GLN A 391 -16.47 -2.68 13.14
C GLN A 391 -15.89 -3.85 13.95
N VAL A 392 -14.93 -3.60 14.85
CA VAL A 392 -14.39 -4.65 15.71
C VAL A 392 -15.40 -5.10 16.77
N GLU A 393 -16.03 -4.16 17.49
CA GLU A 393 -16.95 -4.45 18.59
C GLU A 393 -18.25 -5.12 18.09
N SER A 394 -18.74 -4.74 16.90
CA SER A 394 -19.92 -5.37 16.28
C SER A 394 -19.60 -6.67 15.51
N GLY A 395 -18.33 -7.04 15.38
CA GLY A 395 -17.90 -8.10 14.46
C GLY A 395 -18.27 -7.81 13.00
N GLY A 396 -18.33 -6.52 12.63
CA GLY A 396 -18.70 -6.04 11.30
C GLY A 396 -20.19 -6.06 11.00
N LYS A 397 -21.07 -6.35 11.96
CA LYS A 397 -22.52 -6.44 11.71
C LYS A 397 -23.21 -5.08 11.68
N GLU A 398 -22.62 -4.06 12.30
CA GLU A 398 -23.22 -2.73 12.32
C GLU A 398 -22.98 -1.98 11.00
N PRO A 399 -24.03 -1.36 10.45
CA PRO A 399 -23.93 -0.57 9.22
C PRO A 399 -23.23 0.77 9.44
N ASP A 400 -23.05 1.20 10.70
CA ASP A 400 -22.48 2.49 11.03
C ASP A 400 -20.96 2.42 11.26
N VAL A 401 -20.25 3.34 10.62
CA VAL A 401 -18.79 3.49 10.77
C VAL A 401 -18.46 4.14 12.12
N VAL A 402 -19.39 4.94 12.67
CA VAL A 402 -19.12 5.91 13.73
C VAL A 402 -19.60 5.39 15.09
N TRP A 403 -18.68 5.27 16.05
CA TRP A 403 -19.00 4.92 17.42
C TRP A 403 -19.61 6.13 18.16
N GLY A 404 -20.82 5.96 18.73
CA GLY A 404 -21.51 7.00 19.51
C GLY A 404 -22.13 8.13 18.68
N GLY A 405 -22.14 8.04 17.34
CA GLY A 405 -22.70 9.05 16.47
C GLY A 405 -24.11 8.71 15.98
N ALA A 406 -25.15 9.07 16.72
CA ALA A 406 -26.54 9.04 16.24
C ALA A 406 -26.85 10.12 15.16
N CYS A 407 -25.85 10.54 14.39
CA CYS A 407 -26.01 11.54 13.35
C CYS A 407 -25.79 10.91 11.98
N SER A 408 -26.76 10.09 11.57
CA SER A 408 -27.03 9.99 10.14
C SER A 408 -27.30 11.40 9.61
N ARG A 409 -26.61 11.80 8.54
CA ARG A 409 -26.95 13.02 7.78
C ARG A 409 -28.38 12.99 7.23
N ALA A 410 -29.13 11.87 7.33
CA ALA A 410 -30.54 11.82 6.98
C ALA A 410 -31.38 12.84 7.77
N HIS A 411 -31.20 12.91 9.10
CA HIS A 411 -31.88 13.87 9.97
C HIS A 411 -31.51 15.33 9.67
N ILE A 412 -30.38 15.54 8.98
CA ILE A 412 -29.87 16.86 8.58
C ILE A 412 -30.63 17.42 7.36
N TYR A 413 -31.11 16.55 6.46
CA TYR A 413 -31.97 16.95 5.33
C TYR A 413 -33.44 17.07 5.75
N GLU A 414 -33.88 16.34 6.78
CA GLU A 414 -35.21 16.52 7.36
C GLU A 414 -35.39 17.93 7.94
N GLY A 415 -34.44 18.43 8.74
CA GLY A 415 -34.53 19.80 9.28
C GLY A 415 -34.32 20.94 8.26
N MET A 416 -33.75 20.67 7.08
CA MET A 416 -33.71 21.66 5.98
C MET A 416 -35.05 21.75 5.25
N ARG A 417 -35.84 20.68 5.28
CA ARG A 417 -37.21 20.69 4.76
C ARG A 417 -38.11 21.55 5.63
N ASP A 418 -37.96 21.44 6.95
CA ASP A 418 -38.70 22.26 7.92
C ASP A 418 -38.38 23.76 7.78
N LEU A 419 -37.11 24.13 7.55
CA LEU A 419 -36.70 25.52 7.29
C LEU A 419 -37.20 26.07 5.94
N ALA A 420 -37.26 25.22 4.91
CA ALA A 420 -37.81 25.60 3.61
C ALA A 420 -39.34 25.78 3.68
N GLU A 421 -40.03 24.98 4.51
CA GLU A 421 -41.46 25.13 4.79
C GLU A 421 -41.75 26.41 5.61
N GLU A 422 -40.87 26.80 6.55
CA GLU A 422 -40.96 28.09 7.25
C GLU A 422 -40.72 29.30 6.33
N ASP A 423 -39.75 29.24 5.42
CA ASP A 423 -39.50 30.32 4.44
C ASP A 423 -40.66 30.46 3.42
N GLU A 424 -41.30 29.35 3.01
CA GLU A 424 -42.52 29.38 2.18
C GLU A 424 -43.75 29.95 2.94
N GLU A 425 -43.89 29.70 4.24
CA GLU A 425 -44.95 30.32 5.08
C GLU A 425 -44.72 31.83 5.29
N VAL A 426 -43.47 32.27 5.38
CA VAL A 426 -43.12 33.70 5.49
C VAL A 426 -43.42 34.41 4.18
N ASP A 427 -43.02 33.85 3.03
CA ASP A 427 -43.30 34.44 1.71
C ASP A 427 -44.79 34.45 1.35
N ALA A 428 -45.56 33.44 1.79
CA ALA A 428 -47.02 33.43 1.65
C ALA A 428 -47.69 34.58 2.43
N ASN A 429 -47.23 34.85 3.65
CA ASN A 429 -47.75 35.96 4.48
C ASN A 429 -47.38 37.35 3.94
N PHE A 430 -46.32 37.50 3.15
CA PHE A 430 -45.98 38.75 2.47
C PHE A 430 -46.78 38.97 1.17
N SER A 431 -47.41 37.93 0.61
CA SER A 431 -48.17 38.00 -0.64
C SER A 431 -49.66 38.35 -0.47
N ASP A 432 -50.19 38.27 0.75
CA ASP A 432 -51.60 38.58 1.06
C ASP A 432 -51.85 40.06 1.45
N ASP A 433 -50.80 40.89 1.53
CA ASP A 433 -50.88 42.31 1.93
C ASP A 433 -50.65 43.31 0.76
N SER A 434 -50.83 42.87 -0.50
CA SER A 434 -50.75 43.73 -1.71
C SER A 434 -52.05 43.86 -2.50
#